data_AF-A0A829YCD5-F1
#
_entry.id   AF-A0A829YCD5-F1
#
_cell.length_a   1.000
_cell.length_b   1.000
_cell.length_c   1.000
_cell.angle_alpha   90.00
_cell.angle_beta   90.00
_cell.angle_gamma   90.00
#
_symmetry.space_group_name_H-M   'P 1'
#
loop_
_entity.id
_entity.type
_entity.pdbx_description
1 polymer ?
#
loop_
_entity_poly.entity_id
_entity_poly.type
_entity_poly.pdbx_seq_one_letter_code
_entity_poly.pdbx_strand_id
1 'polypeptide(L)' 'MDWILVESNWAQFQGTVKARWLKLDGQQLQAIAGKRASLLGAIQEVYGISRSDAEREIRAFEARNKSYRPK' A
#
# COMPACT_ATOMS: atom_id res chain seq x y z
N MET A 1 -9.16 8.44 -0.18
CA MET A 1 -8.84 7.09 0.29
C MET A 1 -8.63 7.19 1.78
N ASP A 2 -9.30 6.35 2.56
CA ASP A 2 -9.15 6.34 4.01
C ASP A 2 -8.31 5.12 4.41
N TRP A 3 -7.17 5.37 5.06
CA TRP A 3 -6.28 4.30 5.52
C TRP A 3 -6.89 3.45 6.63
N ILE A 4 -7.84 4.00 7.39
CA ILE A 4 -8.59 3.23 8.40
C ILE A 4 -9.44 2.16 7.71
N LEU A 5 -10.05 2.49 6.57
CA LEU A 5 -10.83 1.54 5.78
C LEU A 5 -9.93 0.49 5.10
N VAL A 6 -8.73 0.90 4.67
CA VAL A 6 -7.73 -0.02 4.10
C VAL A 6 -7.24 -1.01 5.13
N GLU A 7 -6.95 -0.57 6.35
CA GLU A 7 -6.54 -1.44 7.46
C GLU A 7 -7.64 -2.46 7.77
N SER A 8 -8.90 -2.00 7.87
CA SER A 8 -10.04 -2.87 8.13
C SER A 8 -10.31 -3.87 6.98
N ASN A 9 -10.14 -3.47 5.72
CA ASN A 9 -10.34 -4.32 4.55
C ASN A 9 -9.03 -4.82 3.92
N TRP A 10 -7.97 -4.94 4.72
CA TRP A 10 -6.62 -5.16 4.20
C TRP A 10 -6.51 -6.41 3.34
N ALA A 11 -7.19 -7.50 3.71
CA ALA A 11 -7.21 -8.74 2.94
C ALA A 11 -7.67 -8.55 1.49
N GLN A 12 -8.64 -7.66 1.22
CA GLN A 12 -9.05 -7.33 -0.15
C GLN A 12 -8.04 -6.38 -0.83
N PHE A 13 -7.48 -5.44 -0.07
CA PHE A 13 -6.49 -4.49 -0.58
C PHE A 13 -5.14 -5.11 -0.92
N GLN A 14 -4.74 -6.19 -0.25
CA GLN A 14 -3.47 -6.88 -0.46
C GLN A 14 -3.27 -7.26 -1.94
N GLY A 15 -4.32 -7.70 -2.64
CA GLY A 15 -4.25 -8.00 -4.07
C GLY A 15 -3.93 -6.76 -4.92
N THR A 16 -4.62 -5.64 -4.66
CA THR A 16 -4.41 -4.37 -5.35
C THR A 16 -3.02 -3.78 -5.08
N VAL A 17 -2.55 -3.89 -3.83
CA VAL A 17 -1.21 -3.45 -3.40
C VAL A 17 -0.14 -4.33 -4.07
N LYS A 18 -0.30 -5.66 -4.08
CA LYS A 18 0.60 -6.58 -4.78
C LYS A 18 0.68 -6.30 -6.28
N ALA A 19 -0.45 -5.99 -6.90
CA ALA A 19 -0.51 -5.63 -8.31
C ALA A 19 0.21 -4.30 -8.62
N ARG A 20 0.18 -3.34 -7.68
CA ARG A 20 0.92 -2.07 -7.82
C ARG A 20 2.42 -2.26 -7.58
N TRP A 21 2.77 -3.03 -6.55
CA TRP A 21 4.13 -3.26 -6.14
C TRP A 21 4.47 -4.74 -6.24
N LEU A 22 4.79 -5.20 -7.46
CA LEU A 22 5.08 -6.60 -7.76
C LEU A 22 6.27 -7.18 -6.97
N LYS A 23 7.20 -6.32 -6.55
CA LYS A 23 8.34 -6.73 -5.72
C LYS A 23 7.98 -6.98 -4.25
N LEU A 24 6.79 -6.57 -3.79
CA LEU A 24 6.35 -6.85 -2.42
C LEU A 24 5.82 -8.28 -2.33
N ASP A 25 6.42 -9.06 -1.42
CA ASP A 25 6.00 -10.42 -1.17
C ASP A 25 4.77 -10.49 -0.27
N GLY A 26 4.06 -11.63 -0.33
CA GLY A 26 2.87 -11.87 0.49
C GLY A 26 3.12 -11.70 1.99
N GLN A 27 4.30 -12.09 2.49
CA GLN A 27 4.67 -11.90 3.89
C GLN A 27 4.89 -10.42 4.25
N GLN A 28 5.52 -9.64 3.36
CA GLN A 28 5.68 -8.19 3.57
C GLN A 28 4.32 -7.49 3.58
N LEU A 29 3.42 -7.89 2.68
CA LEU A 29 2.04 -7.40 2.66
C LEU A 29 1.29 -7.75 3.94
N GLN A 30 1.50 -8.93 4.53
CA GLN A 30 0.93 -9.26 5.83
C GLN A 30 1.51 -8.36 6.94
N ALA A 31 2.82 -8.15 6.96
CA ALA A 31 3.49 -7.29 7.94
C ALA A 31 3.04 -5.81 7.84
N ILE A 32 2.73 -5.33 6.64
CA ILE A 32 2.20 -3.98 6.42
C ILE A 32 0.84 -3.79 7.10
N ALA A 33 -0.02 -4.83 7.11
CA ALA A 33 -1.33 -4.82 7.76
C ALA A 33 -2.20 -3.60 7.42
N GLY A 34 -2.08 -3.04 6.22
CA GLY A 34 -2.82 -1.84 5.80
C GLY A 34 -2.34 -0.53 6.39
N LYS A 35 -1.19 -0.52 7.08
CA LYS A 35 -0.61 0.72 7.62
C LYS A 35 0.19 1.46 6.55
N ARG A 36 -0.18 2.72 6.30
CA ARG A 36 0.52 3.62 5.36
C ARG A 36 2.02 3.70 5.65
N ALA A 37 2.39 3.87 6.92
CA ALA A 37 3.78 4.01 7.33
C ALA A 37 4.60 2.74 7.08
N SER A 38 4.02 1.57 7.36
CA SER A 38 4.66 0.27 7.09
C SER A 38 4.82 0.03 5.59
N LEU A 39 3.80 0.37 4.79
CA LEU A 39 3.88 0.30 3.32
C LEU A 39 5.01 1.17 2.76
N LEU A 40 5.14 2.38 3.30
CA LEU A 40 6.20 3.32 2.93
C LEU A 40 7.60 2.79 3.25
N GLY A 41 7.79 2.16 4.41
CA GLY A 41 9.04 1.49 4.77
C GLY A 41 9.37 0.35 3.81
N ALA A 42 8.40 -0.55 3.61
CA ALA A 42 8.56 -1.70 2.74
C ALA A 42 8.90 -1.31 1.29
N ILE A 43 8.23 -0.28 0.74
CA ILE A 43 8.53 0.21 -0.62
C ILE A 43 9.95 0.79 -0.70
N GLN A 44 10.39 1.56 0.30
CA GLN A 44 11.76 2.09 0.33
C GLN A 44 12.79 0.96 0.33
N GLU A 45 12.60 -0.04 1.18
CA GLU A 45 13.53 -1.17 1.33
C GLU A 45 13.57 -2.04 0.05
N VAL A 46 12.41 -2.35 -0.53
CA VAL A 46 12.30 -3.27 -1.66
C VAL A 46 12.67 -2.63 -3.00
N TYR A 47 12.36 -1.35 -3.18
CA TYR A 47 12.67 -0.63 -4.41
C TYR A 47 13.97 0.17 -4.31
N GLY A 48 14.55 0.34 -3.12
CA GLY A 48 15.76 1.13 -2.90
C GLY A 48 15.56 2.61 -3.25
N ILE A 49 14.34 3.13 -3.08
CA ILE A 49 13.98 4.50 -3.46
C ILE A 49 13.94 5.43 -2.25
N SER A 50 14.02 6.73 -2.52
CA SER A 50 13.90 7.75 -1.48
C SER A 50 12.51 7.73 -0.84
N ARG A 51 12.42 8.17 0.42
CA ARG A 51 11.14 8.35 1.12
C ARG A 51 10.16 9.21 0.32
N SER A 52 10.66 10.27 -0.32
CA SER A 52 9.84 11.18 -1.13
C SER A 52 9.24 10.48 -2.35
N ASP A 53 10.00 9.63 -3.03
CA ASP A 53 9.51 8.84 -4.16
C ASP A 53 8.50 7.78 -3.70
N ALA A 54 8.78 7.08 -2.59
CA ALA A 54 7.84 6.13 -1.99
C ALA A 54 6.52 6.81 -1.58
N GLU A 55 6.60 8.02 -0.99
CA GLU A 55 5.40 8.79 -0.70
C GLU A 55 4.63 9.20 -1.94
N ARG A 56 5.32 9.54 -3.04
CA ARG A 56 4.67 9.90 -4.31
C ARG A 56 3.91 8.69 -4.87
N GLU A 57 4.50 7.50 -4.82
CA GLU A 57 3.85 6.25 -5.23
C GLU A 57 2.61 5.95 -4.38
N ILE A 58 2.72 6.10 -3.07
CA ILE A 58 1.59 5.91 -2.15
C ILE A 58 0.50 6.94 -2.42
N ARG A 59 0.84 8.21 -2.60
CA ARG A 59 -0.13 9.27 -2.93
C ARG A 59 -0.84 9.01 -4.27
N ALA A 60 -0.11 8.51 -5.27
CA ALA A 60 -0.69 8.10 -6.55
C ALA A 60 -1.66 6.91 -6.37
N PHE A 61 -1.29 5.94 -5.53
CA PHE A 61 -2.17 4.82 -5.18
C PHE A 61 -3.44 5.29 -4.44
N GLU A 62 -3.31 6.19 -3.48
CA GLU A 62 -4.43 6.80 -2.74
C GLU A 62 -5.38 7.55 -3.69
N ALA A 63 -4.84 8.29 -4.67
CA ALA A 63 -5.61 9.02 -5.66
C ALA A 63 -6.37 8.07 -6.60
N ARG A 64 -5.76 6.97 -7.02
CA ARG A 64 -6.39 5.97 -7.88
C ARG A 64 -7.50 5.18 -7.17
N ASN A 65 -7.37 4.96 -5.86
CA ASN A 65 -8.33 4.19 -5.07
C ASN A 65 -9.33 5.07 -4.30
N LYS A 66 -9.39 6.38 -4.58
CA LYS A 66 -10.27 7.34 -3.88
C LYS A 66 -11.76 6.98 -3.91
N SER A 67 -12.17 6.16 -4.87
CA SER A 67 -13.57 5.78 -5.12
C SER A 67 -13.97 4.41 -4.54
N TYR A 68 -13.14 3.79 -3.71
CA TYR A 68 -13.49 2.49 -3.11
C TYR A 68 -14.71 2.65 -2.18
N ARG A 69 -15.88 2.22 -2.67
CA ARG A 69 -17.07 1.96 -1.87
C ARG A 69 -17.11 0.46 -1.59
N PRO A 70 -16.94 0.00 -0.34
CA PRO A 70 -17.27 -1.38 -0.01
C PRO A 70 -18.76 -1.58 -0.33
N LYS A 71 -19.08 -2.65 -1.07
CA LYS A 71 -20.47 -3.09 -1.31
C LYS A 71 -21.00 -3.79 -0.07
#